data_AF-A0A4Q3I2D5-F1
#
_entry.id   AF-A0A4Q3I2D5-F1
#
_cell.length_a   1.000
_cell.length_b   1.000
_cell.length_c   1.000
_cell.angle_alpha   90.00
_cell.angle_beta   90.00
_cell.angle_gamma   90.00
#
_symmetry.space_group_name_H-M   'P 1'
#
loop_
_entity.id
_entity.type
_entity.pdbx_description
1 polymer ?
#
loop_
_entity_poly.entity_id
_entity_poly.type
_entity_poly.pdbx_seq_one_letter_code
_entity_poly.pdbx_strand_id
1 'polypeptide(L)'
;MLSGWVIIVAAFAYILLLFAVASYGDRRSRVVGVPKIGRPVVYALSLAIYCTSWTYFGGVGLASRRGIEFLGIYIGPILMLT
;
A
#
# COMPACT_ATOMS: atom_id res chain seq x y z
N MET A 1 -1.13 16.09 22.70
CA MET A 1 -2.23 15.20 22.25
C MET A 1 -2.67 15.71 20.89
N LEU A 2 -2.60 14.90 19.82
CA LEU A 2 -3.12 15.33 18.53
C LEU A 2 -4.64 15.57 18.66
N SER A 3 -5.13 16.72 18.20
CA SER A 3 -6.56 17.01 18.19
C SER A 3 -7.28 16.01 17.28
N GLY A 4 -8.33 15.35 17.78
CA GLY A 4 -9.07 14.33 17.03
C GLY A 4 -9.61 14.84 15.67
N TRP A 5 -9.92 16.13 15.60
CA TRP A 5 -10.32 16.79 14.36
C TRP A 5 -9.25 16.75 13.26
N VAL A 6 -7.97 16.89 13.64
CA VAL A 6 -6.85 16.84 12.68
C VAL A 6 -6.74 15.44 12.08
N ILE A 7 -6.97 14.39 12.88
CA ILE A 7 -6.94 12.99 12.42
C ILE A 7 -8.05 12.75 11.39
N ILE A 8 -9.26 13.20 11.70
CA ILE A 8 -10.43 13.04 10.81
C ILE A 8 -10.18 13.77 9.49
N VAL A 9 -9.75 15.03 9.53
CA VAL A 9 -9.46 15.83 8.33
C VAL A 9 -8.35 15.19 7.50
N ALA A 10 -7.27 14.74 8.14
CA ALA A 10 -6.17 14.07 7.44
C ALA A 10 -6.62 12.76 6.77
N ALA A 11 -7.44 11.95 7.45
CA ALA A 11 -7.97 10.70 6.90
C ALA A 11 -8.87 10.95 5.68
N PHE A 12 -9.79 11.92 5.78
CA PHE A 12 -10.63 12.31 4.64
C PHE A 12 -9.81 12.87 3.48
N ALA A 13 -8.84 13.73 3.75
CA ALA A 13 -7.96 14.31 2.73
C ALA A 13 -7.15 13.20 2.02
N TYR A 14 -6.65 12.22 2.77
CA TYR A 14 -5.92 11.09 2.21
C TYR A 14 -6.81 10.23 1.28
N ILE A 15 -8.02 9.88 1.70
CA ILE A 15 -8.97 9.11 0.87
C ILE A 15 -9.34 9.89 -0.40
N LEU A 16 -9.64 11.19 -0.27
CA LEU A 16 -9.94 12.06 -1.41
C LEU A 16 -8.79 12.11 -2.41
N LEU A 17 -7.55 12.20 -1.91
CA LEU A 17 -6.36 12.22 -2.75
C LEU A 17 -6.19 10.88 -3.49
N LEU A 18 -6.32 9.74 -2.79
CA LEU A 18 -6.28 8.41 -3.42
C LEU A 18 -7.36 8.28 -4.50
N PHE A 19 -8.58 8.75 -4.21
CA PHE A 19 -9.69 8.71 -5.16
C PHE A 19 -9.44 9.60 -6.38
N ALA A 20 -8.87 10.78 -6.18
CA ALA A 20 -8.48 11.69 -7.26
C ALA A 20 -7.39 11.06 -8.16
N VAL A 21 -6.38 10.43 -7.56
CA VAL A 21 -5.32 9.71 -8.31
C VAL A 21 -5.91 8.55 -9.11
N ALA A 22 -6.79 7.75 -8.50
CA ALA A 22 -7.46 6.65 -9.19
C ALA A 22 -8.32 7.15 -10.34
N SER A 23 -9.13 8.19 -10.12
CA SER A 23 -9.99 8.79 -11.15
C SER A 23 -9.19 9.40 -12.31
N TYR A 24 -8.06 10.05 -11.99
CA TYR A 24 -7.13 10.55 -13.01
C TYR A 24 -6.49 9.39 -13.80
N GLY A 25 -6.09 8.32 -13.11
CA GLY A 25 -5.56 7.10 -13.70
C GLY A 25 -6.55 6.43 -14.67
N ASP A 26 -7.81 6.31 -14.29
CA ASP A 26 -8.89 5.75 -15.12
C ASP A 26 -9.18 6.61 -16.34
N ARG A 27 -9.27 7.93 -16.16
CA ARG A 27 -9.50 8.87 -17.27
C ARG A 27 -8.35 8.84 -18.28
N ARG A 28 -7.11 8.77 -17.82
CA ARG A 28 -5.92 8.65 -18.68
C ARG A 28 -5.84 7.29 -19.37
N SER A 29 -6.27 6.22 -18.71
CA SER A 29 -6.38 4.87 -19.31
C SER A 29 -7.40 4.81 -20.44
N ARG A 30 -8.52 5.52 -20.31
CA ARG A 30 -9.56 5.61 -21.36
C ARG A 30 -9.15 6.45 -22.57
N VAL A 31 -8.32 7.49 -22.38
CA VAL A 31 -7.92 8.42 -23.46
C VAL A 31 -6.71 7.93 -24.24
N VAL A 32 -5.71 7.34 -23.58
CA VAL A 32 -4.42 6.99 -24.21
C VAL A 32 -4.34 5.49 -24.60
N GLY A 33 -5.29 4.67 -24.13
CA GLY A 33 -5.22 3.22 -24.25
C GLY A 33 -4.17 2.61 -23.31
N VAL A 34 -4.28 1.31 -23.06
CA VAL A 34 -3.32 0.59 -22.22
C VAL A 34 -2.02 0.36 -23.01
N PRO A 35 -0.85 0.81 -22.53
CA PRO A 35 0.41 0.56 -23.22
C PRO A 35 0.69 -0.95 -23.30
N LYS A 36 1.08 -1.45 -24.49
CA LYS A 36 1.39 -2.88 -24.74
C LYS A 36 2.52 -3.43 -23.85
N ILE A 37 3.37 -2.56 -23.30
CA ILE A 37 4.52 -2.90 -22.45
C ILE A 37 4.13 -2.95 -20.94
N GLY A 38 2.88 -2.67 -20.61
CA GLY A 38 2.41 -2.63 -19.21
C GLY A 38 2.77 -1.33 -18.49
N ARG A 39 2.42 -1.25 -17.19
CA ARG A 39 2.63 -0.06 -16.34
C ARG A 39 3.64 -0.35 -15.23
N PRO A 40 4.96 -0.31 -15.53
CA PRO A 40 6.00 -0.69 -14.57
C PRO A 40 5.98 0.18 -13.30
N VAL A 41 5.67 1.47 -13.43
CA VAL A 41 5.56 2.39 -12.27
C VAL A 41 4.40 2.00 -11.36
N VAL A 42 3.25 1.57 -11.92
CA VAL A 42 2.12 1.09 -11.12
C VAL A 42 2.47 -0.23 -10.45
N TYR A 43 3.17 -1.12 -11.15
CA TYR A 43 3.67 -2.36 -10.56
C TYR A 43 4.62 -2.11 -9.38
N ALA A 44 5.58 -1.19 -9.54
CA ALA A 44 6.51 -0.82 -8.48
C ALA A 44 5.80 -0.16 -7.28
N LEU A 45 4.83 0.73 -7.54
CA LEU A 45 4.00 1.33 -6.50
C LEU A 45 3.14 0.29 -5.75
N SER A 46 2.61 -0.70 -6.46
CA SER A 46 1.88 -1.81 -5.84
C SER A 46 2.78 -2.69 -4.97
N LEU A 47 4.06 -2.85 -5.33
CA LEU A 47 5.01 -3.60 -4.51
C LEU A 47 5.27 -2.92 -3.16
N ALA A 48 5.17 -1.58 -3.09
CA ALA A 48 5.30 -0.83 -1.84
C ALA A 48 4.20 -1.17 -0.81
N ILE A 49 3.08 -1.78 -1.22
CA ILE A 49 2.04 -2.29 -0.30
C ILE A 49 2.62 -3.31 0.70
N TYR A 50 3.65 -4.06 0.31
CA TYR A 50 4.31 -5.01 1.19
C TYR A 50 4.99 -4.32 2.39
N CYS A 51 5.35 -3.05 2.26
CA CYS A 51 5.96 -2.23 3.32
C CYS A 51 4.92 -1.39 4.08
N THR A 52 3.62 -1.75 4.06
CA THR A 52 2.56 -0.98 4.72
C THR A 52 2.37 -1.34 6.18
N SER A 53 1.57 -0.52 6.86
CA SER A 53 1.12 -0.73 8.23
C SER A 53 0.41 -2.08 8.43
N TRP A 54 -0.18 -2.69 7.39
CA TRP A 54 -0.80 -4.02 7.47
C TRP A 54 0.24 -5.10 7.80
N THR A 55 1.39 -5.08 7.13
CA THR A 55 2.49 -6.02 7.38
C THR A 55 3.14 -5.76 8.74
N TYR A 56 3.29 -4.49 9.12
CA TYR A 56 3.84 -4.10 10.41
C TYR A 56 2.94 -4.51 11.59
N PHE A 57 1.69 -4.08 11.61
CA PHE A 57 0.75 -4.42 12.69
C PHE A 57 0.36 -5.90 12.67
N GLY A 58 0.24 -6.51 11.48
CA GLY A 58 0.02 -7.94 11.34
C GLY A 58 1.19 -8.75 11.89
N GLY A 59 2.43 -8.34 11.62
CA GLY A 59 3.64 -8.95 12.15
C GLY A 59 3.75 -8.83 13.67
N VAL A 60 3.49 -7.66 14.24
CA VAL A 60 3.45 -7.44 15.70
C VAL A 60 2.33 -8.26 16.36
N GLY A 61 1.17 -8.35 15.71
CA GLY A 61 0.06 -9.19 16.16
C GLY A 61 0.41 -10.68 16.18
N LEU A 62 1.03 -11.17 15.10
CA LEU A 62 1.52 -12.56 15.01
C LEU A 62 2.61 -12.83 16.05
N ALA A 63 3.56 -11.92 16.25
CA ALA A 63 4.62 -12.06 17.24
C ALA A 63 4.05 -12.18 18.66
N SER A 64 3.00 -11.42 19.00
CA SER A 64 2.35 -11.51 20.31
C SER A 64 1.61 -12.83 20.56
N ARG A 65 1.08 -13.48 19.50
CA ARG A 65 0.28 -14.70 19.62
C ARG A 65 1.04 -15.99 19.34
N ARG A 66 2.03 -15.96 18.46
CA ARG A 66 2.74 -17.15 17.93
C ARG A 66 4.26 -16.99 17.84
N GLY A 67 4.81 -15.89 18.38
CA GLY A 67 6.25 -15.68 18.49
C GLY A 67 6.96 -15.62 17.13
N ILE A 68 7.75 -16.65 16.83
CA ILE A 68 8.72 -16.70 15.71
C ILE A 68 8.02 -16.87 14.34
N GLU A 69 6.76 -17.29 14.29
CA GLU A 69 6.00 -17.45 13.04
C GLU A 69 5.85 -16.14 12.23
N PHE A 70 6.02 -14.97 12.86
CA PHE A 70 6.08 -13.67 12.18
C PHE A 70 7.18 -13.63 11.10
N LEU A 71 8.31 -14.32 11.32
CA LEU A 71 9.47 -14.28 10.43
C LEU A 71 9.13 -14.87 9.05
N GLY A 72 8.22 -15.84 8.98
CA GLY A 72 7.79 -16.47 7.74
C GLY A 72 7.15 -15.51 6.74
N ILE A 73 6.44 -14.48 7.23
CA ILE A 73 5.83 -13.43 6.38
C ILE A 73 6.92 -12.58 5.69
N TYR A 74 8.09 -12.43 6.31
CA TYR A 74 9.20 -11.63 5.78
C TYR A 74 10.09 -12.40 4.80
N ILE A 75 10.10 -13.74 4.83
CA ILE A 75 10.91 -14.57 3.91
C ILE A 75 10.48 -14.35 2.45
N GLY A 76 9.17 -14.25 2.17
CA GLY A 76 8.64 -14.02 0.82
C GLY A 76 9.20 -12.77 0.14
N PRO A 77 9.01 -11.55 0.72
CA PRO A 77 9.56 -10.33 0.14
C PRO A 77 11.09 -10.31 0.12
N ILE A 78 11.78 -10.93 1.08
CA ILE A 78 13.25 -11.05 1.05
C ILE A 78 13.69 -11.83 -0.20
N LEU A 79 13.10 -13.00 -0.48
CA LEU A 79 13.44 -13.78 -1.67
C LEU A 79 13.05 -13.13 -3.01
N MET A 80 12.05 -12.26 -3.00
CA MET A 80 11.58 -11.58 -4.21
C MET A 80 12.37 -10.29 -4.51
N LEU A 81 12.95 -9.66 -3.48
CA LEU A 81 13.73 -8.42 -3.58
C LEU A 81 15.26 -8.63 -3.57
N THR A 82 15.73 -9.82 -3.17
CA THR A 82 17.14 -10.23 -3.27
C THR A 82 17.38 -10.96 -4.58
#